data_AF-S4PNN4-F1
#
_entry.id   AF-S4PNN4-F1
#
_cell.length_a   1.000
_cell.length_b   1.000
_cell.length_c   1.000
_cell.angle_alpha   90.00
_cell.angle_beta   90.00
_cell.angle_gamma   90.00
#
_symmetry.space_group_name_H-M   'P 1'
#
loop_
_entity.id
_entity.type
_entity.pdbx_description
1 polymer ?
#
loop_
_entity_poly.entity_id
_entity_poly.type
_entity_poly.pdbx_seq_one_letter_code
_entity_poly.pdbx_strand_id
1 'polypeptide(L)'
;MFGLDCEMCLTEAGSELTRVSIVNEKHETIYESLVKPFNKITDYLTRYSGITKTILENVTKRLEDVQQELRELLPPDAILVGQSLQTDLHALKMMHPYVIDTSTIYNFAGERSRKPKLKVLAKEFLKEDIQNSKYGHCSVEDSLASLKLVQLKLSKSMEFGDAVHTNRQQYRENVIKKTTQQQYAMSIFNHIIDQRKTSVVIGCDNITGDYHTFLTQAKENLSNQLKKGKTKKVKLNTVDRMDDVISNIIKAETDYNLVMGHLKIDSNCANLELMQTIDKWIEKIWNSVPDTALCAIVFGGTTTDNGVAMLRVKSTERSY
;
A
#
# COMPACT_ATOMS: atom_id res chain seq x y z
N MET A 1 6.22 21.76 21.15
CA MET A 1 6.54 20.50 20.44
C MET A 1 8.03 20.42 20.14
N PHE A 2 8.60 19.23 20.04
CA PHE A 2 10.03 19.02 19.76
C PHE A 2 10.20 18.01 18.64
N GLY A 3 10.85 18.39 17.55
CA GLY A 3 11.19 17.47 16.46
C GLY A 3 12.32 16.57 16.91
N LEU A 4 12.20 15.25 16.72
CA LEU A 4 13.19 14.24 17.09
C LEU A 4 13.42 13.30 15.91
N ASP A 5 14.69 13.00 15.65
CA ASP A 5 15.10 11.99 14.68
C ASP A 5 16.42 11.36 15.13
N CYS A 6 16.60 10.07 14.84
CA CYS A 6 17.78 9.31 15.18
C CYS A 6 18.38 8.61 13.96
N GLU A 7 19.72 8.56 13.94
CA GLU A 7 20.44 7.71 13.00
C GLU A 7 20.97 6.48 13.74
N MET A 8 20.78 5.31 13.14
CA MET A 8 21.14 4.02 13.71
C MET A 8 22.20 3.30 12.87
N CYS A 9 22.87 2.35 13.52
CA CYS A 9 23.72 1.35 12.86
C CYS A 9 23.26 -0.06 13.23
N LEU A 10 23.74 -1.06 12.50
CA LEU A 10 23.57 -2.46 12.86
C LEU A 10 24.76 -2.96 13.66
N THR A 11 24.45 -3.68 14.73
CA THR A 11 25.40 -4.35 15.61
C THR A 11 25.07 -5.83 15.74
N GLU A 12 25.88 -6.57 16.48
CA GLU A 12 25.61 -7.98 16.81
C GLU A 12 24.31 -8.16 17.63
N ALA A 13 23.83 -7.12 18.32
CA ALA A 13 22.58 -7.13 19.09
C ALA A 13 21.38 -6.54 18.33
N GLY A 14 21.57 -6.15 17.07
CA GLY A 14 20.56 -5.48 16.24
C GLY A 14 20.81 -3.99 16.05
N SER A 15 19.74 -3.23 15.80
CA SER A 15 19.82 -1.79 15.50
C SER A 15 20.12 -0.99 16.77
N GLU A 16 21.20 -0.21 16.79
CA GLU A 16 21.58 0.64 17.91
C GLU A 16 21.78 2.11 17.49
N LEU A 17 21.50 3.02 18.43
CA LEU A 17 21.60 4.47 18.26
C LEU A 17 23.03 4.93 17.99
N THR A 18 23.20 5.83 17.02
CA THR A 18 24.50 6.46 16.70
C THR A 18 24.47 7.97 16.61
N ARG A 19 23.32 8.57 16.29
CA ARG A 19 23.09 10.01 16.36
C ARG A 19 21.67 10.29 16.78
N VAL A 20 21.46 11.35 17.54
CA VAL A 20 20.13 11.89 17.86
C VAL A 20 20.15 13.40 17.69
N SER A 21 19.07 13.94 17.14
CA SER A 21 18.89 15.38 16.97
C SER A 21 17.52 15.80 17.49
N ILE A 22 17.48 16.96 18.15
CA ILE A 22 16.25 17.61 18.59
C ILE A 22 16.19 19.06 18.14
N VAL A 23 15.06 19.43 17.56
CA VAL A 23 14.74 20.80 17.14
C VAL A 23 13.52 21.33 17.88
N ASN A 24 13.52 22.62 18.20
CA ASN A 24 12.39 23.29 18.87
C ASN A 24 11.40 23.90 17.86
N GLU A 25 10.29 24.45 18.35
CA GLU A 25 9.26 25.08 17.49
C GLU A 25 9.71 26.33 16.74
N LYS A 26 10.82 26.94 17.17
CA LYS A 26 11.47 28.05 16.46
C LYS A 26 12.41 27.57 15.36
N HIS A 27 12.43 26.27 15.08
CA HIS A 27 13.29 25.62 14.08
C HIS A 27 14.78 25.68 14.43
N GLU A 28 15.11 25.82 15.71
CA GLU A 28 16.48 25.82 16.20
C GLU A 28 16.85 24.40 16.66
N THR A 29 18.04 23.93 16.27
CA THR A 29 18.63 22.71 16.83
C THR A 29 19.05 22.98 18.27
N ILE A 30 18.33 22.40 19.21
CA ILE A 30 18.61 22.57 20.65
C ILE A 30 19.47 21.45 21.20
N TYR A 31 19.59 20.34 20.48
CA TYR A 31 20.40 19.21 20.87
C TYR A 31 20.80 18.37 19.65
N GLU A 32 22.07 18.00 19.58
CA GLU A 32 22.58 17.01 18.64
C GLU A 32 23.72 16.26 19.33
N SER A 33 23.71 14.93 19.23
CA SER A 33 24.78 14.13 19.80
C SER A 33 25.05 12.85 19.03
N LEU A 34 26.34 12.52 18.93
CA LEU A 34 26.79 11.20 18.51
C LEU A 34 26.84 10.27 19.71
N VAL A 35 26.47 9.01 19.49
CA VAL A 35 26.42 7.97 20.51
C VAL A 35 27.30 6.82 20.06
N LYS A 36 28.12 6.29 20.98
CA LYS A 36 28.90 5.08 20.73
C LYS A 36 28.12 3.86 21.21
N PRO A 37 27.69 2.97 20.29
CA PRO A 37 27.05 1.71 20.66
C PRO A 37 27.91 0.87 21.61
N PHE A 38 27.25 0.04 22.42
CA PHE A 38 27.94 -0.91 23.30
C PHE A 38 28.45 -2.12 22.54
N ASN A 39 27.65 -2.61 21.60
CA ASN A 39 27.99 -3.78 20.82
C ASN A 39 28.85 -3.40 19.62
N LYS A 40 29.55 -4.39 19.10
CA LYS A 40 30.38 -4.21 17.91
C LYS A 40 29.48 -3.91 16.70
N ILE A 41 29.78 -2.79 16.03
CA ILE A 41 29.09 -2.39 14.80
C ILE A 41 29.49 -3.35 13.68
N THR A 42 28.49 -3.95 13.03
CA THR A 42 28.63 -4.83 11.86
C THR A 42 28.40 -4.06 10.56
N ASP A 43 27.47 -3.10 10.56
CA ASP A 43 27.21 -2.20 9.45
C ASP A 43 26.82 -0.79 9.96
N TYR A 44 27.51 0.24 9.48
CA TYR A 44 27.25 1.63 9.86
C TYR A 44 26.00 2.21 9.19
N LEU A 45 25.44 1.52 8.19
CA LEU A 45 24.32 1.98 7.39
C LEU A 45 24.56 3.34 6.73
N THR A 46 25.82 3.68 6.41
CA THR A 46 26.26 5.04 5.99
C THR A 46 25.40 5.65 4.87
N ARG A 47 24.92 4.83 3.92
CA ARG A 47 24.03 5.27 2.83
C ARG A 47 22.69 5.85 3.32
N TYR A 48 22.27 5.49 4.51
CA TYR A 48 21.05 5.93 5.18
C TYR A 48 21.38 6.85 6.35
N SER A 49 22.31 6.47 7.23
CA SER A 49 22.60 7.19 8.47
C SER A 49 23.56 8.37 8.32
N GLY A 50 24.36 8.36 7.25
CA GLY A 50 25.53 9.24 7.10
C GLY A 50 26.62 9.04 8.15
N ILE A 51 26.54 7.97 8.94
CA ILE A 51 27.53 7.63 9.95
C ILE A 51 28.63 6.80 9.32
N THR A 52 29.88 7.14 9.66
CA THR A 52 31.08 6.40 9.26
C THR A 52 31.86 5.96 10.49
N LYS A 53 32.75 4.98 10.30
CA LYS A 53 33.69 4.56 11.35
C LYS A 53 34.51 5.73 11.90
N THR A 54 34.95 6.64 11.02
CA THR A 54 35.75 7.81 11.41
C THR A 54 34.97 8.81 12.24
N ILE A 55 33.67 9.00 11.96
CA ILE A 55 32.78 9.86 12.77
C ILE A 55 32.64 9.32 14.20
N LEU A 56 32.59 7.99 14.37
CA LEU A 56 32.41 7.36 15.69
C LEU A 56 33.69 7.02 16.44
N GLU A 57 34.88 7.19 15.83
CA GLU A 57 36.15 6.71 16.38
C GLU A 57 36.45 7.29 17.77
N ASN A 58 36.25 8.59 17.94
CA ASN A 58 36.53 9.33 19.18
C ASN A 58 35.28 9.64 20.01
N VAL A 59 34.12 9.11 19.63
CA VAL A 59 32.89 9.32 20.39
C VAL A 59 32.94 8.49 21.67
N THR A 60 32.74 9.13 22.81
CA THR A 60 32.74 8.46 24.12
C THR A 60 31.36 8.36 24.74
N LYS A 61 30.45 9.27 24.36
CA LYS A 61 29.10 9.37 24.91
C LYS A 61 28.31 8.09 24.66
N ARG A 62 27.63 7.62 25.70
CA ARG A 62 26.80 6.41 25.72
C ARG A 62 25.31 6.75 25.67
N LEU A 63 24.50 5.70 25.54
CA LEU A 63 23.06 5.85 25.45
C LEU A 63 22.50 6.47 26.74
N GLU A 64 23.02 6.08 27.89
CA GLU A 64 22.60 6.54 29.22
C GLU A 64 22.86 8.05 29.40
N ASP A 65 24.00 8.54 28.90
CA ASP A 65 24.34 9.96 28.92
C ASP A 65 23.31 10.75 28.11
N VAL A 66 23.00 10.29 26.90
CA VAL A 66 21.98 10.91 26.05
C VAL A 66 20.60 10.88 26.72
N GLN A 67 20.19 9.74 27.30
CA GLN A 67 18.91 9.64 27.98
C GLN A 67 18.78 10.64 29.14
N GLN A 68 19.85 10.84 29.91
CA GLN A 68 19.88 11.80 31.00
C GLN A 68 19.83 13.24 30.48
N GLU A 69 20.64 13.57 29.46
CA GLU A 69 20.65 14.90 28.83
C GLU A 69 19.28 15.23 28.23
N LEU A 70 18.62 14.27 27.57
CA LEU A 70 17.26 14.46 27.05
C LEU A 70 16.23 14.69 28.14
N ARG A 71 16.35 14.01 29.28
CA ARG A 71 15.46 14.19 30.45
C ARG A 71 15.61 15.56 31.08
N GLU A 72 16.82 16.10 31.11
CA GLU A 72 17.11 17.43 31.65
C GLU A 72 16.71 18.54 30.68
N LEU A 73 16.88 18.30 29.38
CA LEU A 73 16.56 19.25 28.32
C LEU A 73 15.06 19.44 28.11
N LEU A 74 14.31 18.34 28.09
CA LEU A 74 12.89 18.35 27.70
C LEU A 74 11.98 18.57 28.92
N PRO A 75 10.95 19.43 28.81
CA PRO A 75 9.98 19.57 29.87
C PRO A 75 9.14 18.28 30.06
N PRO A 76 8.55 18.03 31.23
CA PRO A 76 7.78 16.81 31.51
C PRO A 76 6.58 16.57 30.59
N ASP A 77 6.04 17.64 30.01
CA ASP A 77 4.92 17.64 29.05
C ASP A 77 5.37 17.83 27.60
N ALA A 78 6.67 17.62 27.31
CA ALA A 78 7.20 17.69 25.96
C ALA A 78 6.42 16.77 25.02
N ILE A 79 6.06 17.28 23.84
CA ILE A 79 5.44 16.49 22.77
C ILE A 79 6.51 16.21 21.72
N LEU A 80 6.88 14.94 21.54
CA LEU A 80 7.85 14.51 20.53
C LEU A 80 7.18 14.39 19.16
N VAL A 81 7.81 14.93 18.15
CA VAL A 81 7.35 14.95 16.77
C VAL A 81 8.41 14.33 15.87
N GLY A 82 8.03 13.41 14.99
CA GLY A 82 8.99 12.75 14.10
C GLY A 82 8.31 11.78 13.15
N GLN A 83 9.10 11.08 12.35
CA GLN A 83 8.63 10.14 11.35
C GLN A 83 8.92 8.70 11.77
N SER A 84 7.87 7.89 12.00
CA SER A 84 8.01 6.48 12.45
C SER A 84 8.78 6.35 13.77
N LEU A 85 8.48 7.26 14.72
CA LEU A 85 9.19 7.44 15.99
C LEU A 85 9.29 6.20 16.87
N GLN A 86 8.50 5.17 16.60
CA GLN A 86 8.67 3.87 17.23
C GLN A 86 10.12 3.35 17.10
N THR A 87 10.75 3.55 15.94
CA THR A 87 12.11 3.06 15.69
C THR A 87 13.13 3.85 16.51
N ASP A 88 12.97 5.17 16.55
CA ASP A 88 13.82 6.09 17.30
C ASP A 88 13.70 5.85 18.81
N LEU A 89 12.49 5.77 19.35
CA LEU A 89 12.23 5.51 20.77
C LEU A 89 12.73 4.13 21.20
N HIS A 90 12.66 3.13 20.31
CA HIS A 90 13.23 1.81 20.57
C HIS A 90 14.77 1.87 20.63
N ALA A 91 15.41 2.55 19.68
CA ALA A 91 16.86 2.76 19.69
C ALA A 91 17.33 3.56 20.91
N LEU A 92 16.55 4.56 21.32
CA LEU A 92 16.76 5.34 22.54
C LEU A 92 16.46 4.56 23.82
N LYS A 93 15.80 3.39 23.75
CA LYS A 93 15.28 2.62 24.90
C LYS A 93 14.45 3.49 25.85
N MET A 94 13.62 4.38 25.28
CA MET A 94 12.78 5.32 26.02
C MET A 94 11.30 5.06 25.75
N MET A 95 10.47 5.27 26.77
CA MET A 95 9.01 5.35 26.63
C MET A 95 8.60 6.80 26.87
N HIS A 96 7.84 7.36 25.93
CA HIS A 96 7.37 8.75 26.01
C HIS A 96 5.87 8.82 25.71
N PRO A 97 5.04 9.43 26.58
CA PRO A 97 3.59 9.37 26.43
C PRO A 97 3.03 10.29 25.35
N TYR A 98 3.71 11.39 25.02
CA TYR A 98 3.18 12.42 24.12
C TYR A 98 3.93 12.43 22.79
N VAL A 99 3.39 11.72 21.80
CA VAL A 99 4.04 11.53 20.49
C VAL A 99 3.09 11.90 19.36
N ILE A 100 3.58 12.67 18.39
CA ILE A 100 2.93 12.94 17.12
C ILE A 100 3.82 12.37 16.00
N ASP A 101 3.35 11.27 15.39
CA ASP A 101 4.08 10.60 14.32
C ASP A 101 3.55 11.02 12.93
N THR A 102 4.38 11.70 12.15
CA THR A 102 4.03 12.18 10.79
C THR A 102 3.68 11.03 9.85
N SER A 103 4.22 9.83 10.06
CA SER A 103 3.91 8.63 9.28
C SER A 103 2.48 8.13 9.50
N THR A 104 1.84 8.54 10.60
CA THR A 104 0.51 8.09 11.00
C THR A 104 -0.55 9.16 10.76
N ILE A 105 -0.24 10.43 11.00
CA ILE A 105 -1.22 11.53 10.85
C ILE A 105 -1.42 11.97 9.39
N TYR A 106 -0.49 11.62 8.49
CA TYR A 106 -0.62 11.83 7.06
C TYR A 106 -0.99 10.52 6.37
N ASN A 107 -2.09 10.56 5.62
CA ASN A 107 -2.58 9.41 4.86
C ASN A 107 -2.76 9.82 3.40
N PHE A 108 -1.63 10.00 2.71
CA PHE A 108 -1.61 10.46 1.32
C PHE A 108 -2.25 9.46 0.35
N ALA A 109 -2.10 8.15 0.61
CA ALA A 109 -2.55 7.09 -0.30
C ALA A 109 -4.02 6.69 -0.09
N GLY A 110 -4.67 7.17 0.97
CA GLY A 110 -6.01 6.73 1.38
C GLY A 110 -6.02 5.37 2.10
N GLU A 111 -4.86 4.73 2.23
CA GLU A 111 -4.68 3.42 2.84
C GLU A 111 -3.91 3.57 4.17
N ARG A 112 -4.61 3.41 5.30
CA ARG A 112 -4.05 3.65 6.64
C ARG A 112 -2.95 2.67 7.06
N SER A 113 -2.86 1.50 6.44
CA SER A 113 -1.78 0.53 6.67
C SER A 113 -0.45 0.99 6.06
N ARG A 114 -0.50 1.89 5.07
CA ARG A 114 0.68 2.32 4.32
C ARG A 114 1.21 3.66 4.86
N LYS A 115 2.34 3.60 5.53
CA LYS A 115 3.07 4.78 6.01
C LYS A 115 3.75 5.52 4.84
N PRO A 116 3.44 6.78 4.57
CA PRO A 116 4.15 7.59 3.57
C PRO A 116 5.58 7.88 4.04
N LYS A 117 6.51 8.07 3.10
CA LYS A 117 7.90 8.45 3.42
C LYS A 117 7.99 9.95 3.71
N LEU A 118 8.85 10.35 4.65
CA LEU A 118 9.05 11.77 5.00
C LEU A 118 9.42 12.62 3.78
N LYS A 119 10.36 12.16 2.95
CA LYS A 119 10.73 12.83 1.69
C LYS A 119 9.54 13.13 0.77
N VAL A 120 8.57 12.21 0.71
CA VAL A 120 7.36 12.39 -0.10
C VAL A 120 6.46 13.45 0.53
N LEU A 121 6.28 13.40 1.85
CA LEU A 121 5.48 14.38 2.58
C LEU A 121 6.07 15.79 2.50
N ALA A 122 7.38 15.94 2.73
CA ALA A 122 8.07 17.22 2.65
C ALA A 122 7.94 17.83 1.24
N LYS A 123 8.16 17.03 0.20
CA LYS A 123 8.00 17.49 -1.19
C LYS A 123 6.58 17.90 -1.51
N GLU A 124 5.59 17.12 -1.07
CA GLU A 124 4.19 17.37 -1.39
C GLU A 124 3.64 18.59 -0.62
N PHE A 125 3.87 18.66 0.69
CA PHE A 125 3.20 19.62 1.56
C PHE A 125 4.05 20.85 1.89
N LEU A 126 5.35 20.69 2.06
CA LEU A 126 6.27 21.80 2.34
C LEU A 126 6.89 22.39 1.07
N LYS A 127 6.81 21.68 -0.06
CA LYS A 127 7.53 22.00 -1.31
C LYS A 127 9.05 22.04 -1.11
N GLU A 128 9.55 21.24 -0.18
CA GLU A 128 10.97 21.11 0.15
C GLU A 128 11.49 19.74 -0.34
N ASP A 129 12.62 19.74 -1.04
CA ASP A 129 13.31 18.50 -1.43
C ASP A 129 14.40 18.16 -0.39
N ILE A 130 14.07 17.25 0.53
CA ILE A 130 14.97 16.77 1.59
C ILE A 130 15.66 15.45 1.21
N GLN A 131 16.66 15.03 1.99
CA GLN A 131 17.33 13.73 1.84
C GLN A 131 17.90 13.53 0.41
N ASN A 132 18.55 14.55 -0.15
CA ASN A 132 19.17 14.50 -1.48
C ASN A 132 20.67 14.18 -1.44
N SER A 133 21.26 14.19 -0.24
CA SER A 133 22.67 13.86 -0.06
C SER A 133 22.95 12.41 -0.44
N LYS A 134 24.06 12.18 -1.14
CA LYS A 134 24.59 10.83 -1.41
C LYS A 134 25.29 10.22 -0.20
N TYR A 135 25.55 11.04 0.82
CA TYR A 135 26.32 10.67 2.01
C TYR A 135 25.43 10.26 3.20
N GLY A 136 24.16 9.94 2.96
CA GLY A 136 23.20 9.59 4.02
C GLY A 136 22.25 10.73 4.39
N HIS A 137 21.36 10.44 5.32
CA HIS A 137 20.37 11.36 5.88
C HIS A 137 21.00 12.29 6.91
N CYS A 138 20.25 13.35 7.21
CA CYS A 138 20.61 14.33 8.20
C CYS A 138 19.48 14.41 9.21
N SER A 139 19.66 13.77 10.37
CA SER A 139 18.66 13.83 11.45
C SER A 139 18.16 15.23 11.82
N VAL A 140 18.97 16.29 11.69
CA VAL A 140 18.50 17.68 11.89
C VAL A 140 17.50 18.10 10.79
N GLU A 141 17.79 17.77 9.52
CA GLU A 141 16.87 18.03 8.40
C GLU A 141 15.56 17.27 8.58
N ASP A 142 15.65 15.99 8.97
CA ASP A 142 14.49 15.10 9.08
C ASP A 142 13.60 15.42 10.30
N SER A 143 14.20 15.74 11.45
CA SER A 143 13.48 16.21 12.64
C SER A 143 12.77 17.56 12.37
N LEU A 144 13.44 18.48 11.66
CA LEU A 144 12.85 19.76 11.26
C LEU A 144 11.71 19.60 10.26
N ALA A 145 11.89 18.78 9.22
CA ALA A 145 10.85 18.52 8.23
C ALA A 145 9.60 17.90 8.88
N SER A 146 9.79 16.95 9.80
CA SER A 146 8.69 16.33 10.56
C SER A 146 7.94 17.35 11.41
N LEU A 147 8.66 18.24 12.10
CA LEU A 147 8.06 19.30 12.90
C LEU A 147 7.27 20.31 12.06
N LYS A 148 7.84 20.76 10.92
CA LYS A 148 7.17 21.65 9.97
C LYS A 148 5.89 21.04 9.42
N LEU A 149 5.88 19.74 9.11
CA LEU A 149 4.68 19.03 8.66
C LEU A 149 3.57 19.07 9.71
N VAL A 150 3.88 18.79 10.98
CA VAL A 150 2.90 18.88 12.07
C VAL A 150 2.37 20.30 12.23
N GLN A 151 3.26 21.29 12.27
CA GLN A 151 2.86 22.71 12.36
C GLN A 151 1.96 23.12 11.18
N LEU A 152 2.28 22.69 9.95
CA LEU A 152 1.45 22.95 8.78
C LEU A 152 0.07 22.31 8.93
N LYS A 153 -0.01 21.03 9.32
CA LYS A 153 -1.29 20.34 9.54
C LYS A 153 -2.15 21.06 10.57
N LEU A 154 -1.56 21.41 11.72
CA LEU A 154 -2.26 22.16 12.79
C LEU A 154 -2.70 23.56 12.34
N SER A 155 -1.93 24.25 11.50
CA SER A 155 -2.30 25.57 10.95
C SER A 155 -3.47 25.52 9.96
N LYS A 156 -3.77 24.34 9.41
CA LYS A 156 -4.85 24.15 8.42
C LYS A 156 -6.06 23.50 9.07
N SER A 157 -5.97 22.21 9.38
CA SER A 157 -7.02 21.43 10.04
C SER A 157 -6.49 20.05 10.42
N MET A 158 -7.18 19.37 11.34
CA MET A 158 -6.87 17.99 11.71
C MET A 158 -6.98 17.00 10.53
N GLU A 159 -7.82 17.33 9.53
CA GLU A 159 -8.07 16.50 8.35
C GLU A 159 -7.04 16.72 7.23
N PHE A 160 -6.30 17.83 7.27
CA PHE A 160 -5.34 18.20 6.23
C PHE A 160 -4.30 17.09 6.00
N GLY A 161 -4.14 16.64 4.75
CA GLY A 161 -3.19 15.58 4.39
C GLY A 161 -3.67 14.15 4.69
N ASP A 162 -4.93 13.96 5.10
CA ASP A 162 -5.59 12.64 5.09
C ASP A 162 -6.48 12.54 3.84
N ALA A 163 -6.09 11.72 2.87
CA ALA A 163 -6.84 11.51 1.65
C ALA A 163 -8.22 10.86 1.91
N VAL A 164 -8.41 10.12 3.02
CA VAL A 164 -9.73 9.55 3.36
C VAL A 164 -10.72 10.66 3.76
N HIS A 165 -10.22 11.69 4.45
CA HIS A 165 -11.05 12.80 4.92
C HIS A 165 -11.15 13.91 3.87
N THR A 166 -10.03 14.30 3.27
CA THR A 166 -9.95 15.38 2.26
C THR A 166 -10.54 14.95 0.91
N ASN A 167 -10.39 13.68 0.51
CA ASN A 167 -10.80 13.19 -0.82
C ASN A 167 -11.99 12.23 -0.78
N ARG A 168 -12.88 12.19 0.23
CA ARG A 168 -14.03 11.27 0.16
C ARG A 168 -14.91 11.50 -1.08
N GLN A 169 -15.03 12.76 -1.53
CA GLN A 169 -15.73 13.14 -2.76
C GLN A 169 -14.86 12.94 -4.02
N GLN A 170 -13.61 13.41 -4.03
CA GLN A 170 -12.70 13.23 -5.17
C GLN A 170 -12.26 11.78 -5.40
N TYR A 171 -12.18 10.93 -4.38
CA TYR A 171 -11.90 9.50 -4.50
C TYR A 171 -13.08 8.78 -5.16
N ARG A 172 -14.33 9.14 -4.83
CA ARG A 172 -15.50 8.66 -5.57
C ARG A 172 -15.41 9.05 -7.05
N GLU A 173 -15.12 10.31 -7.35
CA GLU A 173 -14.97 10.78 -8.74
C GLU A 173 -13.77 10.17 -9.47
N ASN A 174 -12.64 9.99 -8.79
CA ASN A 174 -11.41 9.43 -9.36
C ASN A 174 -11.48 7.92 -9.51
N VAL A 175 -12.21 7.20 -8.65
CA VAL A 175 -12.53 5.79 -8.89
C VAL A 175 -13.45 5.69 -10.10
N ILE A 176 -14.48 6.52 -10.22
CA ILE A 176 -15.35 6.54 -11.41
C ILE A 176 -14.55 6.87 -12.69
N LYS A 177 -13.61 7.84 -12.63
CA LYS A 177 -12.71 8.21 -13.74
C LYS A 177 -11.58 7.20 -14.02
N LYS A 178 -11.07 6.49 -13.01
CA LYS A 178 -10.04 5.44 -13.16
C LYS A 178 -10.63 4.13 -13.67
N THR A 179 -11.88 3.81 -13.29
CA THR A 179 -12.63 2.67 -13.87
C THR A 179 -12.88 2.90 -15.37
N THR A 180 -12.86 4.15 -15.84
CA THR A 180 -12.89 4.48 -17.27
C THR A 180 -11.53 4.35 -17.98
N GLN A 181 -10.40 4.20 -17.26
CA GLN A 181 -9.10 3.90 -17.86
C GLN A 181 -8.93 2.39 -18.06
N GLN A 182 -8.94 1.98 -19.33
CA GLN A 182 -8.82 0.60 -19.85
C GLN A 182 -7.60 -0.19 -19.35
N GLN A 183 -6.59 0.45 -18.75
CA GLN A 183 -5.36 -0.19 -18.26
C GLN A 183 -5.58 -1.16 -17.09
N TYR A 184 -6.55 -0.91 -16.18
CA TYR A 184 -6.77 -1.77 -15.01
C TYR A 184 -7.67 -2.98 -15.30
N ALA A 185 -8.63 -2.85 -16.22
CA ALA A 185 -9.45 -3.97 -16.68
C ALA A 185 -8.59 -5.14 -17.21
N MET A 186 -7.40 -4.82 -17.72
CA MET A 186 -6.45 -5.76 -18.29
C MET A 186 -5.38 -6.28 -17.32
N SER A 187 -5.31 -5.79 -16.08
CA SER A 187 -4.20 -6.15 -15.16
C SER A 187 -4.12 -7.65 -14.88
N ILE A 188 -5.27 -8.31 -14.64
CA ILE A 188 -5.31 -9.76 -14.40
C ILE A 188 -4.98 -10.58 -15.65
N PHE A 189 -5.47 -10.16 -16.82
CA PHE A 189 -5.20 -10.84 -18.09
C PHE A 189 -3.75 -10.63 -18.54
N ASN A 190 -3.17 -9.45 -18.33
CA ASN A 190 -1.76 -9.18 -18.60
C ASN A 190 -0.87 -10.08 -17.74
N HIS A 191 -1.19 -10.24 -16.45
CA HIS A 191 -0.47 -11.16 -15.57
C HIS A 191 -0.60 -12.63 -16.03
N ILE A 192 -1.79 -13.06 -16.45
CA ILE A 192 -2.01 -14.42 -16.96
C ILE A 192 -1.22 -14.69 -18.25
N ILE A 193 -1.20 -13.70 -19.15
CA ILE A 193 -0.42 -13.75 -20.40
C ILE A 193 1.08 -13.86 -20.09
N ASP A 194 1.58 -13.03 -19.17
CA ASP A 194 2.98 -13.04 -18.72
C ASP A 194 3.38 -14.41 -18.11
N GLN A 195 2.51 -14.95 -17.25
CA GLN A 195 2.71 -16.25 -16.60
C GLN A 195 2.41 -17.46 -17.50
N ARG A 196 2.09 -17.24 -18.79
CA ARG A 196 1.79 -18.29 -19.80
C ARG A 196 0.66 -19.26 -19.42
N LYS A 197 -0.31 -18.81 -18.61
CA LYS A 197 -1.46 -19.62 -18.17
C LYS A 197 -2.63 -19.52 -19.16
N THR A 198 -3.47 -20.56 -19.23
CA THR A 198 -4.67 -20.55 -20.09
C THR A 198 -5.83 -19.85 -19.39
N SER A 199 -6.57 -19.01 -20.11
CA SER A 199 -7.77 -18.37 -19.58
C SER A 199 -8.90 -18.30 -20.61
N VAL A 200 -10.12 -18.32 -20.10
CA VAL A 200 -11.33 -18.13 -20.90
C VAL A 200 -12.27 -17.14 -20.22
N VAL A 201 -12.85 -16.24 -21.01
CA VAL A 201 -13.96 -15.38 -20.61
C VAL A 201 -15.22 -15.87 -21.31
N ILE A 202 -16.27 -16.09 -20.53
CA ILE A 202 -17.55 -16.64 -20.97
C ILE A 202 -18.62 -15.60 -20.64
N GLY A 203 -19.41 -15.22 -21.63
CA GLY A 203 -20.46 -14.23 -21.44
C GLY A 203 -21.38 -14.14 -22.66
N CYS A 204 -22.41 -13.32 -22.53
CA CYS A 204 -23.30 -13.01 -23.66
C CYS A 204 -22.63 -12.07 -24.66
N ASP A 205 -23.18 -12.00 -25.87
CA ASP A 205 -22.58 -11.32 -27.03
C ASP A 205 -22.26 -9.84 -26.76
N ASN A 206 -23.15 -9.16 -26.01
CA ASN A 206 -22.96 -7.79 -25.55
C ASN A 206 -21.77 -7.61 -24.59
N ILE A 207 -21.40 -8.64 -23.85
CA ILE A 207 -20.31 -8.63 -22.86
C ILE A 207 -19.01 -9.06 -23.52
N THR A 208 -19.03 -10.13 -24.30
CA THR A 208 -17.83 -10.64 -24.98
C THR A 208 -17.34 -9.68 -26.07
N GLY A 209 -18.22 -8.89 -26.68
CA GLY A 209 -17.85 -7.79 -27.58
C GLY A 209 -17.00 -6.71 -26.91
N ASP A 210 -17.33 -6.32 -25.68
CA ASP A 210 -16.54 -5.36 -24.89
C ASP A 210 -15.15 -5.95 -24.59
N TYR A 211 -15.08 -7.20 -24.13
CA TYR A 211 -13.80 -7.89 -23.90
C TYR A 211 -12.97 -8.08 -25.18
N HIS A 212 -13.60 -8.32 -26.33
CA HIS A 212 -12.91 -8.41 -27.61
C HIS A 212 -12.20 -7.10 -27.95
N THR A 213 -12.89 -5.98 -27.72
CA THR A 213 -12.35 -4.63 -27.93
C THR A 213 -11.16 -4.38 -27.00
N PHE A 214 -11.30 -4.67 -25.69
CA PHE A 214 -10.22 -4.52 -24.72
C PHE A 214 -9.01 -5.40 -25.01
N LEU A 215 -9.22 -6.66 -25.40
CA LEU A 215 -8.14 -7.60 -25.72
C LEU A 215 -7.42 -7.27 -27.03
N THR A 216 -8.09 -6.64 -27.99
CA THR A 216 -7.48 -6.21 -29.26
C THR A 216 -6.58 -5.00 -29.03
N GLN A 217 -7.07 -4.00 -28.28
CA GLN A 217 -6.28 -2.83 -27.88
C GLN A 217 -5.10 -3.20 -26.98
N ALA A 218 -5.27 -4.18 -26.08
CA ALA A 218 -4.18 -4.69 -25.25
C ALA A 218 -3.07 -5.36 -26.07
N LYS A 219 -3.41 -6.11 -27.12
CA LYS A 219 -2.42 -6.72 -28.03
C LYS A 219 -1.64 -5.67 -28.81
N GLU A 220 -2.30 -4.62 -29.28
CA GLU A 220 -1.63 -3.52 -29.98
C GLU A 220 -0.60 -2.83 -29.06
N ASN A 221 -0.97 -2.57 -27.81
CA ASN A 221 -0.05 -2.00 -26.81
C ASN A 221 1.11 -2.95 -26.43
N LEU A 222 0.87 -4.27 -26.33
CA LEU A 222 1.90 -5.28 -26.01
C LEU A 222 2.84 -5.58 -27.20
N SER A 223 2.35 -5.44 -28.44
CA SER A 223 3.11 -5.75 -29.66
C SER A 223 4.31 -4.83 -29.88
N ASN A 224 4.26 -3.62 -29.29
CA ASN A 224 5.39 -2.70 -29.24
C ASN A 224 6.51 -3.14 -28.28
N GLN A 225 6.27 -4.14 -27.40
CA GLN A 225 7.21 -4.54 -26.35
C GLN A 225 7.80 -5.96 -26.50
N LEU A 226 7.27 -6.84 -27.37
CA LEU A 226 7.71 -8.25 -27.39
C LEU A 226 8.05 -8.78 -28.80
N LYS A 227 9.35 -9.00 -29.05
CA LYS A 227 9.86 -9.80 -30.17
C LYS A 227 9.43 -11.27 -30.02
N LYS A 228 8.87 -11.82 -31.11
CA LYS A 228 8.76 -13.24 -31.50
C LYS A 228 8.68 -14.28 -30.36
N GLY A 229 7.46 -14.68 -30.00
CA GLY A 229 7.17 -15.92 -29.28
C GLY A 229 5.66 -16.14 -29.17
N LYS A 230 5.16 -17.31 -29.58
CA LYS A 230 3.73 -17.64 -29.75
C LYS A 230 2.83 -17.11 -28.62
N THR A 231 1.96 -16.15 -28.94
CA THR A 231 0.91 -15.64 -28.04
C THR A 231 -0.09 -16.75 -27.71
N LYS A 232 -0.14 -17.23 -26.47
CA LYS A 232 -1.29 -18.01 -25.98
C LYS A 232 -2.38 -17.00 -25.60
N LYS A 233 -3.51 -17.07 -26.30
CA LYS A 233 -4.60 -16.09 -26.27
C LYS A 233 -5.57 -16.38 -25.13
N VAL A 234 -5.97 -15.35 -24.38
CA VAL A 234 -7.25 -15.35 -23.64
C VAL A 234 -8.34 -15.72 -24.65
N LYS A 235 -9.08 -16.80 -24.40
CA LYS A 235 -10.19 -17.21 -25.27
C LYS A 235 -11.47 -16.51 -24.83
N LEU A 236 -12.28 -16.09 -25.80
CA LEU A 236 -13.62 -15.59 -25.56
C LEU A 236 -14.61 -16.67 -26.02
N ASN A 237 -15.56 -17.02 -25.17
CA ASN A 237 -16.65 -17.93 -25.49
C ASN A 237 -17.97 -17.17 -25.34
N THR A 238 -18.60 -16.87 -26.47
CA THR A 238 -19.89 -16.19 -26.49
C THR A 238 -21.02 -17.22 -26.44
N VAL A 239 -22.02 -16.96 -25.59
CA VAL A 239 -23.23 -17.77 -25.47
C VAL A 239 -24.49 -16.91 -25.48
N ASP A 240 -25.62 -17.46 -25.89
CA ASP A 240 -26.85 -16.68 -26.08
C ASP A 240 -27.62 -16.43 -24.77
N ARG A 241 -27.60 -17.39 -23.83
CA ARG A 241 -28.37 -17.32 -22.58
C ARG A 241 -27.48 -17.33 -21.34
N MET A 242 -27.98 -16.72 -20.26
CA MET A 242 -27.28 -16.69 -18.97
C MET A 242 -27.03 -18.10 -18.39
N ASP A 243 -27.99 -19.02 -18.53
CA ASP A 243 -27.83 -20.41 -18.09
C ASP A 243 -26.72 -21.15 -18.84
N ASP A 244 -26.50 -20.79 -20.11
CA ASP A 244 -25.44 -21.36 -20.92
C ASP A 244 -24.07 -20.87 -20.46
N VAL A 245 -23.97 -19.65 -19.91
CA VAL A 245 -22.72 -19.15 -19.30
C VAL A 245 -22.31 -20.07 -18.17
N ILE A 246 -23.23 -20.40 -17.26
CA ILE A 246 -22.97 -21.27 -16.11
C ILE A 246 -22.55 -22.67 -16.56
N SER A 247 -23.28 -23.23 -17.52
CA SER A 247 -22.97 -24.55 -18.08
C SER A 247 -21.59 -24.61 -18.74
N ASN A 248 -21.17 -23.53 -19.38
CA ASN A 248 -19.86 -23.42 -20.02
C ASN A 248 -18.73 -23.15 -19.00
N ILE A 249 -18.99 -22.45 -17.89
CA ILE A 249 -18.01 -22.30 -16.80
C ILE A 249 -17.63 -23.65 -16.23
N ILE A 250 -18.64 -24.49 -15.93
CA ILE A 250 -18.44 -25.83 -15.37
C ILE A 250 -17.63 -26.70 -16.34
N LYS A 251 -17.90 -26.62 -17.64
CA LYS A 251 -17.14 -27.37 -18.66
C LYS A 251 -15.71 -26.85 -18.84
N ALA A 252 -15.48 -25.55 -18.64
CA ALA A 252 -14.18 -24.93 -18.85
C ALA A 252 -13.20 -25.14 -17.69
N GLU A 253 -13.69 -25.56 -16.53
CA GLU A 253 -12.89 -25.75 -15.32
C GLU A 253 -11.67 -26.66 -15.53
N THR A 254 -11.82 -27.75 -16.29
CA THR A 254 -10.75 -28.73 -16.51
C THR A 254 -9.66 -28.24 -17.48
N ASP A 255 -10.00 -27.28 -18.33
CA ASP A 255 -9.21 -26.91 -19.51
C ASP A 255 -8.45 -25.59 -19.33
N TYR A 256 -8.84 -24.77 -18.34
CA TYR A 256 -8.32 -23.41 -18.15
C TYR A 256 -7.87 -23.13 -16.71
N ASN A 257 -6.76 -22.41 -16.56
CA ASN A 257 -6.26 -21.98 -15.26
C ASN A 257 -7.07 -20.82 -14.65
N LEU A 258 -7.70 -19.99 -15.49
CA LEU A 258 -8.68 -19.00 -15.08
C LEU A 258 -9.93 -19.13 -15.96
N VAL A 259 -11.08 -19.30 -15.32
CA VAL A 259 -12.39 -19.21 -15.96
C VAL A 259 -13.11 -18.00 -15.40
N MET A 260 -13.50 -17.07 -16.28
CA MET A 260 -14.26 -15.88 -15.90
C MET A 260 -15.63 -15.90 -16.57
N GLY A 261 -16.69 -15.99 -15.77
CA GLY A 261 -18.06 -15.77 -16.22
C GLY A 261 -18.47 -14.32 -15.97
N HIS A 262 -18.93 -13.61 -16.99
CA HIS A 262 -19.50 -12.28 -16.83
C HIS A 262 -20.94 -12.26 -17.32
N LEU A 263 -21.85 -11.96 -16.39
CA LEU A 263 -23.29 -11.88 -16.58
C LEU A 263 -23.73 -10.44 -16.31
N LYS A 264 -24.58 -9.90 -17.19
CA LYS A 264 -25.21 -8.59 -16.99
C LYS A 264 -26.67 -8.81 -16.64
N ILE A 265 -27.03 -8.44 -15.42
CA ILE A 265 -28.39 -8.57 -14.90
C ILE A 265 -29.01 -7.17 -14.89
N ASP A 266 -30.23 -7.04 -15.40
CA ASP A 266 -30.96 -5.78 -15.36
C ASP A 266 -31.45 -5.52 -13.92
N SER A 267 -31.00 -4.42 -13.31
CA SER A 267 -31.35 -4.04 -11.95
C SER A 267 -32.84 -3.78 -11.76
N ASN A 268 -33.56 -3.42 -12.83
CA ASN A 268 -35.01 -3.21 -12.78
C ASN A 268 -35.81 -4.52 -12.66
N CYS A 269 -35.16 -5.66 -12.93
CA CYS A 269 -35.74 -6.99 -12.86
C CYS A 269 -35.34 -7.75 -11.60
N ALA A 270 -34.67 -7.10 -10.64
CA ALA A 270 -34.22 -7.72 -9.39
C ALA A 270 -35.41 -8.07 -8.48
N ASN A 271 -35.88 -9.31 -8.61
CA ASN A 271 -36.91 -9.90 -7.75
C ASN A 271 -36.35 -11.10 -6.97
N LEU A 272 -37.14 -11.61 -6.02
CA LEU A 272 -36.75 -12.75 -5.19
C LEU A 272 -36.45 -14.02 -6.02
N GLU A 273 -37.19 -14.24 -7.11
CA GLU A 273 -37.03 -15.40 -8.00
C GLU A 273 -35.67 -15.38 -8.73
N LEU A 274 -35.24 -14.19 -9.16
CA LEU A 274 -33.95 -14.00 -9.79
C LEU A 274 -32.80 -14.24 -8.82
N MET A 275 -32.92 -13.77 -7.57
CA MET A 275 -31.93 -14.03 -6.53
C MET A 275 -31.81 -15.53 -6.23
N GLN A 276 -32.95 -16.24 -6.12
CA GLN A 276 -32.94 -17.69 -5.97
C GLN A 276 -32.30 -18.42 -7.16
N THR A 277 -32.44 -17.87 -8.37
CA THR A 277 -31.79 -18.41 -9.57
C THR A 277 -30.28 -18.19 -9.53
N ILE A 278 -29.84 -17.01 -9.09
CA ILE A 278 -28.41 -16.69 -8.91
C ILE A 278 -27.80 -17.61 -7.85
N ASP A 279 -28.47 -17.83 -6.71
CA ASP A 279 -28.00 -18.74 -5.67
C ASP A 279 -27.81 -20.16 -6.21
N LYS A 280 -28.76 -20.65 -7.01
CA LYS A 280 -28.64 -21.96 -7.70
C LYS A 280 -27.45 -21.99 -8.68
N TRP A 281 -27.17 -20.90 -9.38
CA TRP A 281 -26.01 -20.82 -10.27
C TRP A 281 -24.70 -20.83 -9.49
N ILE A 282 -24.61 -20.08 -8.40
CA ILE A 282 -23.44 -20.04 -7.52
C ILE A 282 -23.18 -21.42 -6.91
N GLU A 283 -24.23 -22.09 -6.43
CA GLU A 283 -24.13 -23.44 -5.86
C GLU A 283 -23.62 -24.44 -6.89
N LYS A 284 -24.13 -24.40 -8.13
CA LYS A 284 -23.65 -25.26 -9.23
C LYS A 284 -22.17 -25.05 -9.52
N ILE A 285 -21.71 -23.80 -9.57
CA ILE A 285 -20.28 -23.49 -9.80
C ILE A 285 -19.44 -23.95 -8.60
N TRP A 286 -19.86 -23.62 -7.38
CA TRP A 286 -19.13 -23.99 -6.17
C TRP A 286 -18.95 -25.51 -6.04
N ASN A 287 -19.98 -26.27 -6.40
CA ASN A 287 -19.95 -27.72 -6.34
C ASN A 287 -19.08 -28.34 -7.45
N SER A 288 -18.93 -27.69 -8.60
CA SER A 288 -18.04 -28.20 -9.66
C SER A 288 -16.57 -27.98 -9.34
N VAL A 289 -16.25 -26.81 -8.77
CA VAL A 289 -14.87 -26.33 -8.59
C VAL A 289 -14.05 -27.26 -7.68
N PRO A 290 -12.74 -27.50 -7.95
CA PRO A 290 -11.91 -28.41 -7.16
C PRO A 290 -11.61 -27.84 -5.78
N ASP A 291 -11.25 -28.72 -4.84
CA ASP A 291 -10.96 -28.34 -3.45
C ASP A 291 -9.74 -27.45 -3.27
N THR A 292 -8.92 -27.25 -4.31
CA THR A 292 -7.73 -26.38 -4.28
C THR A 292 -7.94 -25.07 -5.04
N ALA A 293 -9.16 -24.82 -5.52
CA ALA A 293 -9.46 -23.66 -6.33
C ALA A 293 -10.07 -22.51 -5.53
N LEU A 294 -9.80 -21.30 -6.04
CA LEU A 294 -10.34 -20.05 -5.53
C LEU A 294 -11.62 -19.72 -6.30
N CYS A 295 -12.75 -19.62 -5.61
CA CYS A 295 -14.00 -19.14 -6.18
C CYS A 295 -14.26 -17.69 -5.74
N ALA A 296 -14.43 -16.79 -6.70
CA ALA A 296 -14.71 -15.38 -6.49
C ALA A 296 -16.04 -15.02 -7.15
N ILE A 297 -17.01 -14.55 -6.37
CA ILE A 297 -18.28 -14.02 -6.88
C ILE A 297 -18.28 -12.51 -6.65
N VAL A 298 -18.43 -11.73 -7.72
CA VAL A 298 -18.38 -10.27 -7.69
C VAL A 298 -19.68 -9.70 -8.24
N PHE A 299 -20.41 -8.97 -7.40
CA PHE A 299 -21.53 -8.13 -7.80
C PHE A 299 -21.00 -6.71 -8.00
N GLY A 300 -20.95 -6.25 -9.25
CA GLY A 300 -20.29 -5.00 -9.64
C GLY A 300 -20.96 -3.71 -9.15
N GLY A 301 -22.15 -3.77 -8.56
CA GLY A 301 -22.92 -2.60 -8.17
C GLY A 301 -23.48 -1.83 -9.37
N THR A 302 -23.99 -0.63 -9.11
CA THR A 302 -24.48 0.31 -10.13
C THR A 302 -23.62 1.58 -10.12
N THR A 303 -23.97 2.58 -10.93
CA THR A 303 -23.31 3.90 -10.87
C THR A 303 -23.59 4.65 -9.56
N THR A 304 -24.64 4.27 -8.83
CA THR A 304 -25.10 4.91 -7.59
C THR A 304 -24.83 4.08 -6.35
N ASP A 305 -24.73 2.76 -6.49
CA ASP A 305 -24.68 1.80 -5.38
C ASP A 305 -23.37 1.00 -5.36
N ASN A 306 -22.87 0.71 -4.16
CA ASN A 306 -21.65 -0.06 -4.00
C ASN A 306 -21.86 -1.52 -4.46
N GLY A 307 -20.81 -2.09 -5.07
CA GLY A 307 -20.74 -3.52 -5.33
C GLY A 307 -20.43 -4.34 -4.08
N VAL A 308 -20.62 -5.66 -4.17
CA VAL A 308 -20.27 -6.63 -3.12
C VAL A 308 -19.43 -7.73 -3.76
N ALA A 309 -18.30 -8.05 -3.14
CA ALA A 309 -17.46 -9.17 -3.57
C ALA A 309 -17.36 -10.20 -2.44
N MET A 310 -17.59 -11.47 -2.77
CA MET A 310 -17.38 -12.59 -1.87
C MET A 310 -16.30 -13.51 -2.42
N LEU A 311 -15.28 -13.76 -1.60
CA LEU A 311 -14.16 -14.63 -1.93
C LEU A 311 -14.17 -15.84 -0.99
N ARG A 312 -14.17 -17.04 -1.55
CA ARG A 312 -14.08 -18.28 -0.78
C ARG A 312 -13.08 -19.23 -1.42
N VAL A 313 -12.25 -19.82 -0.56
CA VAL A 313 -11.35 -20.92 -0.93
C VAL A 313 -12.04 -22.19 -0.45
N LYS A 314 -12.22 -23.15 -1.36
CA LYS A 314 -12.72 -24.47 -0.97
C LYS A 314 -11.59 -25.13 -0.16
N SER A 315 -11.89 -25.69 1.01
CA SER A 315 -10.91 -26.35 1.88
C SER A 315 -11.51 -27.63 2.41
N THR A 316 -10.71 -28.68 2.52
CA THR A 316 -11.10 -30.00 3.02
C THR A 316 -11.15 -30.08 4.55
N GLU A 317 -10.66 -29.07 5.26
CA GLU A 317 -10.71 -29.05 6.72
C GLU A 317 -12.11 -28.63 7.19
N ARG A 318 -12.87 -29.61 7.71
CA ARG A 318 -14.04 -29.35 8.55
C ARG A 318 -13.60 -28.41 9.67
N SER A 319 -14.06 -27.17 9.60
CA SER A 319 -13.97 -26.23 10.71
C SER A 319 -14.83 -26.79 11.85
N TYR A 320 -14.18 -27.20 12.94
CA TYR A 320 -14.82 -27.48 14.23
C TYR A 320 -15.25 -26.17 14.90
#